data_AF-A0A1K2E870-F1
#
_entry.id   AF-A0A1K2E870-F1
#
_cell.length_a   1.000
_cell.length_b   1.000
_cell.length_c   1.000
_cell.angle_alpha   90.00
_cell.angle_beta   90.00
_cell.angle_gamma   90.00
#
_symmetry.space_group_name_H-M   'P 1'
#
loop_
_entity.id
_entity.type
_entity.pdbx_description
1 polymer ?
#
loop_
_entity_poly.entity_id
_entity_poly.type
_entity_poly.pdbx_seq_one_letter_code
_entity_poly.pdbx_strand_id
1 'polypeptide(L)'
;MTSKPTCAQAEGADLRSRLDHLTLSRKEGFARLAGAPRRIRPELLSHRQLKKLCDEALTEYNRARRKWHANLGPLGTPQMKALHEDLWDIFDSNDQDSDKVKGGIALDAFPGLGKTTAVLAFARKLHRRVMREEGQYTDDGHERWPVCRVGLTSNTGMRDFNRAILEYFGHPGRFRGTTADFGYRALDSVLFCTS
;
A
#
# COMPACT_ATOMS: atom_id res chain seq x y z
N MET A 1 13.78 29.53 -14.22
CA MET A 1 14.13 29.79 -12.81
C MET A 1 13.25 28.93 -11.91
N THR A 2 13.71 27.74 -11.52
CA THR A 2 12.99 26.85 -10.60
C THR A 2 13.24 27.32 -9.17
N SER A 3 12.22 27.96 -8.58
CA SER A 3 12.25 28.42 -7.19
C SER A 3 12.45 27.22 -6.27
N LYS A 4 13.52 27.25 -5.45
CA LYS A 4 13.76 26.24 -4.41
C LYS A 4 12.64 26.35 -3.36
N PRO A 5 12.05 25.22 -2.92
CA PRO A 5 11.02 25.26 -1.89
C PRO A 5 11.61 25.81 -0.59
N THR A 6 10.85 26.67 0.09
CA THR A 6 11.21 27.24 1.39
C THR A 6 11.21 26.16 2.48
N CYS A 7 12.00 26.35 3.55
CA CYS A 7 12.16 25.40 4.66
C CYS A 7 10.80 24.90 5.22
N ALA A 8 9.81 25.79 5.36
CA ALA A 8 8.45 25.44 5.79
C ALA A 8 7.66 24.58 4.78
N GLN A 9 7.92 24.73 3.47
CA GLN A 9 7.34 23.87 2.44
C GLN A 9 7.99 22.49 2.44
N ALA A 10 9.29 22.41 2.76
CA ALA A 10 10.01 21.15 2.91
C ALA A 10 9.56 20.37 4.16
N GLU A 11 9.37 21.03 5.30
CA GLU A 11 8.81 20.42 6.51
C GLU A 11 7.36 19.96 6.33
N GLY A 12 6.52 20.75 5.65
CA GLY A 12 5.15 20.36 5.33
C GLY A 12 5.06 19.18 4.36
N ALA A 13 6.03 19.03 3.45
CA ALA A 13 6.14 17.87 2.57
C ALA A 13 6.64 16.62 3.32
N ASP A 14 7.57 16.76 4.28
CA ASP A 14 8.05 15.66 5.15
C ASP A 14 6.93 15.16 6.08
N LEU A 15 6.17 16.05 6.71
CA LEU A 15 5.01 15.69 7.53
C LEU A 15 3.93 14.97 6.72
N ARG A 16 3.61 15.45 5.52
CA ARG A 16 2.68 14.77 4.61
C ARG A 16 3.21 13.40 4.19
N SER A 17 4.48 13.30 3.81
CA SER A 17 5.14 12.03 3.46
C SER A 17 5.14 11.01 4.61
N ARG A 18 5.31 11.47 5.86
CA ARG A 18 5.24 10.64 7.07
C ARG A 18 3.81 10.22 7.40
N LEU A 19 2.83 11.09 7.20
CA LEU A 19 1.41 10.78 7.39
C LEU A 19 0.89 9.86 6.28
N ASP A 20 1.42 9.98 5.05
CA ASP A 20 1.10 9.10 3.92
C ASP A 20 1.49 7.64 4.20
N HIS A 21 2.51 7.37 5.02
CA HIS A 21 2.81 6.02 5.49
C HIS A 21 1.71 5.43 6.38
N LEU A 22 0.98 6.27 7.10
CA LEU A 22 -0.09 5.87 8.03
C LEU A 22 -1.43 5.75 7.30
N THR A 23 -1.71 6.66 6.37
CA THR A 23 -2.97 6.68 5.61
C THR A 23 -2.93 5.80 4.36
N LEU A 24 -1.75 5.61 3.76
CA LEU A 24 -1.52 5.02 2.42
C LEU A 24 -2.47 5.61 1.37
N SER A 25 -2.81 6.89 1.51
CA SER A 25 -3.73 7.62 0.63
C SER A 25 -3.08 8.02 -0.69
N ARG A 26 -1.78 7.77 -0.86
CA ARG A 26 -1.00 8.08 -2.06
C ARG A 26 -0.21 6.89 -2.55
N LYS A 27 0.00 6.81 -3.87
CA LYS A 27 0.77 5.75 -4.52
C LYS A 27 2.18 5.64 -3.97
N GLU A 28 2.86 6.73 -3.62
CA GLU A 28 4.22 6.71 -3.06
C GLU A 28 4.26 6.11 -1.64
N GLY A 29 3.20 6.32 -0.85
CA GLY A 29 3.04 5.66 0.44
C GLY A 29 2.90 4.14 0.29
N PHE A 30 2.05 3.73 -0.66
CA PHE A 30 1.88 2.32 -0.99
C PHE A 30 3.15 1.69 -1.62
N ALA A 31 3.86 2.41 -2.48
CA ALA A 31 5.12 2.00 -3.10
C ALA A 31 6.15 1.63 -2.03
N ARG A 32 6.30 2.48 -1.01
CA ARG A 32 7.22 2.24 0.11
C ARG A 32 6.81 1.00 0.90
N LEU A 33 5.50 0.81 1.15
CA LEU A 33 4.99 -0.40 1.79
C LEU A 33 5.27 -1.66 0.95
N ALA A 34 5.03 -1.58 -0.36
CA ALA A 34 5.16 -2.70 -1.29
C ALA A 34 6.62 -3.07 -1.55
N GLY A 35 7.51 -2.09 -1.67
CA GLY A 35 8.95 -2.26 -1.89
C GLY A 35 9.74 -2.63 -0.64
N ALA A 36 9.20 -2.41 0.56
CA ALA A 36 9.90 -2.71 1.81
C ALA A 36 10.41 -4.17 1.84
N PRO A 37 11.66 -4.44 2.22
CA PRO A 37 12.16 -5.81 2.32
C PRO A 37 11.38 -6.59 3.40
N ARG A 38 11.37 -7.92 3.29
CA ARG A 38 10.94 -8.76 4.42
C ARG A 38 11.92 -8.50 5.57
N ARG A 39 11.40 -8.16 6.75
CA ARG A 39 12.26 -7.97 7.92
C ARG A 39 12.87 -9.31 8.30
N ILE A 40 14.18 -9.33 8.42
CA ILE A 40 14.93 -10.51 8.81
C ILE A 40 14.76 -10.67 10.32
N ARG A 41 14.36 -11.88 10.74
CA ARG A 41 14.31 -12.23 12.16
C ARG A 41 15.75 -12.25 12.69
N PRO A 42 16.08 -11.50 13.76
CA PRO A 42 17.38 -11.61 14.40
C PRO A 42 17.67 -13.06 14.80
N GLU A 43 18.93 -13.47 14.74
CA GLU A 43 19.35 -14.81 15.14
C GLU A 43 18.86 -15.14 16.55
N LEU A 44 18.43 -16.38 16.77
CA LEU A 44 17.98 -16.82 18.09
C LEU A 44 19.18 -17.23 18.95
N LEU A 45 19.72 -16.26 19.67
CA LEU A 45 20.81 -16.53 20.61
C LEU A 45 20.27 -17.16 21.89
N SER A 46 20.86 -18.30 22.27
CA SER A 46 20.64 -18.92 23.58
C SER A 46 21.16 -18.04 24.71
N HIS A 47 20.70 -18.31 25.93
CA HIS A 47 21.16 -17.57 27.12
C HIS A 47 22.70 -17.64 27.30
N ARG A 48 23.32 -18.78 26.94
CA ARG A 48 24.79 -18.91 26.98
C ARG A 48 25.49 -18.05 25.94
N GLN A 49 24.92 -17.92 24.73
CA GLN A 49 25.48 -17.07 23.67
C GLN A 49 25.32 -15.59 24.01
N LEU A 50 24.19 -15.18 24.60
CA LEU A 50 23.99 -13.80 25.06
C LEU A 50 25.00 -13.38 26.12
N LYS A 51 25.35 -14.27 27.05
CA LYS A 51 26.38 -14.01 28.07
C LYS A 51 27.80 -13.88 27.51
N LYS A 52 28.04 -14.34 26.28
CA LYS A 52 29.35 -14.22 25.61
C LYS A 52 29.49 -12.92 24.80
N LEU A 53 28.42 -12.15 24.63
CA LEU A 53 28.47 -10.86 23.94
C LEU A 53 29.09 -9.80 24.84
N CYS A 54 29.86 -8.88 24.25
CA CYS A 54 30.20 -7.63 24.92
C CYS A 54 28.96 -6.72 25.02
N ASP A 55 29.01 -5.71 25.89
CA ASP A 55 27.88 -4.81 26.15
C ASP A 55 27.38 -4.08 24.89
N GLU A 56 28.29 -3.69 24.00
CA GLU A 56 27.94 -3.06 22.72
C GLU A 56 27.17 -4.03 21.81
N ALA A 57 27.67 -5.26 21.64
CA ALA A 57 27.04 -6.28 20.81
C ALA A 57 25.68 -6.72 21.39
N LEU A 58 25.57 -6.83 22.71
CA LEU A 58 24.30 -7.10 23.40
C LEU A 58 23.29 -5.97 23.19
N THR A 59 23.74 -4.72 23.22
CA THR A 59 22.90 -3.54 22.99
C THR A 59 22.37 -3.51 21.55
N GLU A 60 23.23 -3.76 20.57
CA GLU A 60 22.81 -3.82 19.16
C GLU A 60 21.88 -5.00 18.89
N TYR A 61 22.16 -6.19 19.44
CA TYR A 61 21.26 -7.33 19.38
C TYR A 61 19.88 -7.02 19.97
N ASN A 62 19.83 -6.40 21.16
CA ASN A 62 18.57 -6.03 21.79
C ASN A 62 17.82 -4.94 21.01
N ARG A 63 18.54 -3.99 20.38
CA ARG A 63 17.95 -3.00 19.48
C ARG A 63 17.32 -3.67 18.25
N ALA A 64 18.03 -4.58 17.60
CA ALA A 64 17.52 -5.35 16.47
C ALA A 64 16.28 -6.17 16.86
N ARG A 65 16.32 -6.86 18.01
CA ARG A 65 15.21 -7.63 18.58
C ARG A 65 13.99 -6.76 18.88
N ARG A 66 14.17 -5.59 19.53
CA ARG A 66 13.07 -4.63 19.77
C ARG A 66 12.47 -4.12 18.47
N LYS A 67 13.29 -3.72 17.50
CA LYS A 67 12.82 -3.26 16.18
C LYS A 67 12.05 -4.36 15.44
N TRP A 68 12.48 -5.63 15.54
CA TRP A 68 11.77 -6.75 14.96
C TRP A 68 10.41 -7.00 15.62
N HIS A 69 10.37 -7.10 16.96
CA HIS A 69 9.13 -7.32 17.71
C HIS A 69 8.11 -6.19 17.53
N ALA A 70 8.55 -4.93 17.57
CA ALA A 70 7.67 -3.77 17.41
C ALA A 70 7.08 -3.63 15.99
N ASN A 71 7.61 -4.37 15.01
CA ASN A 71 7.19 -4.28 13.61
C ASN A 71 6.95 -5.68 13.03
N LEU A 72 6.49 -6.62 13.87
CA LEU A 72 6.03 -7.90 13.37
C LEU A 72 4.94 -7.63 12.33
N GLY A 73 5.12 -8.23 11.15
CA GLY A 73 4.10 -8.18 10.11
C GLY A 73 2.81 -8.90 10.56
N PRO A 74 1.77 -8.88 9.72
CA PRO A 74 0.55 -9.66 9.98
C PRO A 74 0.93 -11.10 10.32
N LEU A 75 0.46 -11.60 11.47
CA LEU A 75 0.63 -13.00 11.82
C LEU A 75 -0.12 -13.85 10.79
N GLY A 76 0.57 -14.81 10.17
CA GLY A 76 0.02 -15.68 9.13
C GLY A 76 -0.92 -16.74 9.72
N THR A 77 -2.01 -16.31 10.35
CA THR A 77 -3.02 -17.20 10.91
C THR A 77 -3.68 -18.03 9.80
N PRO A 78 -4.24 -19.22 10.11
CA PRO A 78 -4.99 -20.00 9.13
C PRO A 78 -6.11 -19.19 8.45
N GLN A 79 -6.81 -18.34 9.21
CA GLN A 79 -7.88 -17.47 8.69
C GLN A 79 -7.34 -16.46 7.67
N MET A 80 -6.16 -15.90 7.91
CA MET A 80 -5.50 -14.96 6.98
C MET A 80 -5.06 -15.66 5.68
N LYS A 81 -4.68 -16.94 5.76
CA LYS A 81 -4.31 -17.71 4.57
C LYS A 81 -5.52 -18.02 3.71
N ALA A 82 -6.59 -18.55 4.32
CA ALA A 82 -7.85 -18.83 3.65
C ALA A 82 -8.41 -17.57 2.97
N LEU A 83 -8.46 -16.44 3.69
CA LEU A 83 -8.88 -15.16 3.11
C LEU A 83 -8.02 -14.77 1.89
N HIS A 84 -6.69 -14.94 1.95
CA HIS A 84 -5.84 -14.61 0.81
C HIS A 84 -6.03 -15.57 -0.37
N GLU A 85 -6.35 -16.84 -0.12
CA GLU A 85 -6.69 -17.80 -1.17
C GLU A 85 -7.99 -17.38 -1.86
N ASP A 86 -9.05 -17.06 -1.11
CA ASP A 86 -10.31 -16.56 -1.65
C ASP A 86 -10.12 -15.27 -2.49
N LEU A 87 -9.30 -14.34 -1.99
CA LEU A 87 -8.98 -13.10 -2.71
C LEU A 87 -8.22 -13.37 -4.02
N TRP A 88 -7.34 -14.38 -4.07
CA TRP A 88 -6.64 -14.76 -5.29
C TRP A 88 -7.59 -15.40 -6.29
N ASP A 89 -8.44 -16.32 -5.86
CA ASP A 89 -9.40 -16.98 -6.73
C ASP A 89 -10.33 -15.97 -7.41
N ILE A 90 -10.83 -14.98 -6.66
CA ILE A 90 -11.68 -13.93 -7.22
C ILE A 90 -10.88 -13.05 -8.19
N PHE A 91 -9.65 -12.65 -7.82
CA PHE A 91 -8.83 -11.81 -8.68
C PHE A 91 -8.46 -12.52 -9.99
N ASP A 92 -8.02 -13.77 -9.93
CA ASP A 92 -7.62 -14.55 -11.11
C ASP A 92 -8.85 -14.94 -11.96
N SER A 93 -10.05 -15.06 -11.37
CA SER A 93 -11.30 -15.23 -12.13
C SER A 93 -11.73 -13.99 -12.91
N ASN A 94 -11.30 -12.79 -12.50
CA ASN A 94 -11.59 -11.54 -13.20
C ASN A 94 -10.76 -11.36 -14.49
N ASP A 95 -9.82 -12.26 -14.77
CA ASP A 95 -9.05 -12.32 -16.02
C ASP A 95 -9.87 -12.87 -17.21
N GLN A 96 -11.11 -13.32 -16.97
CA GLN A 96 -12.01 -13.80 -18.04
C GLN A 96 -12.65 -12.64 -18.84
N ASP A 97 -12.76 -12.83 -20.16
CA ASP A 97 -13.16 -11.81 -21.15
C ASP A 97 -14.48 -11.05 -20.85
N SER A 98 -14.29 -9.75 -20.62
CA SER A 98 -15.07 -8.52 -20.92
C SER A 98 -16.61 -8.41 -20.94
N ASP A 99 -17.45 -9.45 -20.87
CA ASP A 99 -18.92 -9.28 -20.81
C ASP A 99 -19.55 -9.50 -19.41
N LYS A 100 -18.75 -9.99 -18.45
CA LYS A 100 -19.23 -10.29 -17.09
C LYS A 100 -18.88 -9.19 -16.09
N VAL A 101 -19.80 -8.96 -15.16
CA VAL A 101 -19.61 -8.06 -14.02
C VAL A 101 -18.36 -8.52 -13.24
N LYS A 102 -17.32 -7.68 -13.20
CA LYS A 102 -16.10 -7.96 -12.44
C LYS A 102 -16.45 -8.07 -10.95
N GLY A 103 -16.03 -9.16 -10.31
CA GLY A 103 -16.37 -9.49 -8.94
C GLY A 103 -15.85 -8.44 -7.95
N GLY A 104 -16.74 -7.88 -7.13
CA GLY A 104 -16.40 -7.06 -5.98
C GLY A 104 -16.34 -7.90 -4.70
N ILE A 105 -15.44 -7.58 -3.78
CA ILE A 105 -15.25 -8.33 -2.54
C ILE A 105 -15.58 -7.43 -1.35
N ALA A 106 -16.61 -7.80 -0.59
CA ALA A 106 -16.95 -7.15 0.68
C ALA A 106 -16.38 -7.96 1.84
N LEU A 107 -15.45 -7.38 2.59
CA LEU A 107 -14.83 -8.01 3.76
C LEU A 107 -15.38 -7.42 5.05
N ASP A 108 -16.20 -8.21 5.75
CA ASP A 108 -16.72 -7.85 7.07
C ASP A 108 -16.12 -8.74 8.17
N ALA A 109 -15.87 -8.15 9.34
CA ALA A 109 -15.40 -8.81 10.55
C ALA A 109 -15.61 -7.87 11.74
N PHE A 110 -15.32 -8.29 12.97
CA PHE A 110 -15.29 -7.35 14.08
C PHE A 110 -14.15 -6.30 13.92
N PRO A 111 -14.36 -5.05 14.40
CA PRO A 111 -13.28 -4.08 14.53
C PRO A 111 -12.10 -4.65 15.34
N GLY A 112 -10.87 -4.29 14.99
CA GLY A 112 -9.67 -4.76 15.70
C GLY A 112 -9.09 -6.09 15.22
N LEU A 113 -9.78 -6.85 14.36
CA LEU A 113 -9.30 -8.13 13.81
C LEU A 113 -8.32 -7.99 12.62
N GLY A 114 -7.82 -6.79 12.36
CA GLY A 114 -6.78 -6.57 11.34
C GLY A 114 -7.26 -6.72 9.89
N LYS A 115 -8.53 -6.45 9.58
CA LYS A 115 -9.05 -6.47 8.18
C LYS A 115 -8.21 -5.64 7.23
N THR A 116 -7.99 -4.37 7.56
CA THR A 116 -7.14 -3.47 6.77
C THR A 116 -5.73 -4.04 6.62
N THR A 117 -5.21 -4.65 7.68
CA THR A 117 -3.91 -5.32 7.67
C THR A 117 -3.86 -6.51 6.71
N ALA A 118 -4.93 -7.32 6.66
CA ALA A 118 -5.08 -8.42 5.72
C ALA A 118 -5.13 -7.93 4.27
N VAL A 119 -6.01 -6.98 3.98
CA VAL A 119 -6.19 -6.42 2.63
C VAL A 119 -4.89 -5.76 2.13
N LEU A 120 -4.20 -5.01 2.98
CA LEU A 120 -2.92 -4.39 2.60
C LEU A 120 -1.82 -5.43 2.38
N ALA A 121 -1.83 -6.53 3.13
CA ALA A 121 -0.90 -7.63 2.92
C ALA A 121 -1.15 -8.35 1.59
N PHE A 122 -2.41 -8.56 1.22
CA PHE A 122 -2.82 -9.07 -0.10
C PHE A 122 -2.42 -8.10 -1.22
N ALA A 123 -2.83 -6.84 -1.12
CA ALA A 123 -2.54 -5.80 -2.12
C ALA A 123 -1.03 -5.68 -2.40
N ARG A 124 -0.19 -5.80 -1.37
CA ARG A 124 1.27 -5.84 -1.52
C ARG A 124 1.75 -7.06 -2.29
N LYS A 125 1.16 -8.24 -2.09
CA LYS A 125 1.49 -9.45 -2.86
C LYS A 125 1.06 -9.29 -4.32
N LEU A 126 -0.16 -8.80 -4.54
CA LEU A 126 -0.70 -8.52 -5.87
C LEU A 126 0.19 -7.55 -6.64
N HIS A 127 0.52 -6.41 -6.05
CA HIS A 127 1.41 -5.43 -6.68
C HIS A 127 2.75 -6.05 -7.09
N ARG A 128 3.38 -6.83 -6.20
CA ARG A 128 4.66 -7.51 -6.53
C ARG A 128 4.53 -8.58 -7.61
N ARG A 129 3.39 -9.27 -7.68
CA ARG A 129 3.10 -10.27 -8.72
C ARG A 129 3.08 -9.57 -10.08
N VAL A 130 2.23 -8.54 -10.23
CA VAL A 130 2.09 -7.76 -11.46
C VAL A 130 3.41 -7.10 -11.86
N MET A 131 4.13 -6.45 -10.95
CA MET A 131 5.44 -5.83 -11.27
C MET A 131 6.48 -6.85 -11.78
N ARG A 132 6.39 -8.12 -11.34
CA ARG A 132 7.28 -9.19 -11.79
C ARG A 132 6.85 -9.76 -13.14
N GLU A 133 5.55 -9.82 -13.41
CA GLU A 133 4.96 -10.40 -14.61
C GLU A 133 4.93 -9.42 -15.80
N GLU A 134 4.62 -8.16 -15.54
CA GLU A 134 4.37 -7.12 -16.56
C GLU A 134 5.39 -5.97 -16.52
N GLY A 135 6.24 -5.91 -15.49
CA GLY A 135 7.18 -4.81 -15.30
C GLY A 135 6.56 -3.57 -14.62
N GLN A 136 7.36 -2.51 -14.54
CA GLN A 136 7.01 -1.27 -13.81
C GLN A 136 6.30 -0.23 -14.68
N TYR A 137 6.39 -0.38 -15.99
CA TYR A 137 5.85 0.56 -16.96
C TYR A 137 4.90 -0.16 -17.90
N THR A 138 3.92 0.58 -18.40
CA THR A 138 3.05 0.12 -19.47
C THR A 138 3.69 0.33 -20.84
N ASP A 139 3.10 -0.21 -21.89
CA ASP A 139 3.64 -0.10 -23.25
C ASP A 139 3.67 1.36 -23.73
N ASP A 140 2.74 2.18 -23.24
CA ASP A 140 2.67 3.63 -23.47
C ASP A 140 3.64 4.43 -22.57
N GLY A 141 4.45 3.75 -21.74
CA GLY A 141 5.46 4.36 -20.88
C GLY A 141 4.93 4.94 -19.57
N HIS A 142 3.69 4.66 -19.20
CA HIS A 142 3.11 5.09 -17.93
C HIS A 142 3.55 4.18 -16.78
N GLU A 143 3.60 4.70 -15.55
CA GLU A 143 3.85 3.84 -14.38
C GLU A 143 2.67 2.89 -14.16
N ARG A 144 2.96 1.59 -14.02
CA ARG A 144 1.95 0.56 -13.79
C ARG A 144 1.55 0.51 -12.31
N TRP A 145 0.25 0.66 -12.03
CA TRP A 145 -0.30 0.68 -10.67
C TRP A 145 -1.52 -0.25 -10.53
N PRO A 146 -1.33 -1.53 -10.14
CA PRO A 146 -2.41 -2.50 -10.00
C PRO A 146 -3.26 -2.32 -8.72
N VAL A 147 -2.90 -1.37 -7.86
CA VAL A 147 -3.58 -1.13 -6.58
C VAL A 147 -3.87 0.36 -6.48
N CYS A 148 -5.12 0.71 -6.19
CA CYS A 148 -5.53 2.05 -5.77
C CYS A 148 -6.24 1.94 -4.43
N ARG A 149 -5.67 2.54 -3.37
CA ARG A 149 -6.28 2.54 -2.03
C ARG A 149 -6.98 3.87 -1.80
N VAL A 150 -8.30 3.81 -1.65
CA VAL A 150 -9.12 4.96 -1.27
C VAL A 150 -9.73 4.73 0.10
N GLY A 151 -9.58 5.71 1.00
CA GLY A 151 -10.29 5.72 2.29
C GLY A 151 -11.65 6.36 2.12
N LEU A 152 -12.71 5.66 2.52
CA LEU A 152 -14.08 6.19 2.52
C LEU A 152 -14.49 6.56 3.94
N THR A 153 -15.13 7.72 4.09
CA THR A 153 -15.86 8.12 5.29
C THR A 153 -17.36 7.93 5.08
N SER A 154 -18.15 7.99 6.16
CA SER A 154 -19.59 7.73 6.17
C SER A 154 -20.44 8.62 5.25
N ASN A 155 -19.90 9.75 4.76
CA ASN A 155 -20.61 10.68 3.86
C ASN A 155 -19.84 10.92 2.55
N THR A 156 -19.12 9.91 2.05
CA THR A 156 -18.33 10.07 0.82
C THR A 156 -19.25 10.07 -0.40
N GLY A 157 -19.48 11.25 -1.00
CA GLY A 157 -20.15 11.36 -2.29
C GLY A 157 -19.23 11.01 -3.46
N MET A 158 -19.80 10.80 -4.66
CA MET A 158 -19.05 10.48 -5.89
C MET A 158 -17.91 11.46 -6.19
N ARG A 159 -18.12 12.74 -5.87
CA ARG A 159 -17.10 13.78 -6.04
C ARG A 159 -15.89 13.56 -5.15
N ASP A 160 -16.10 13.19 -3.90
CA ASP A 160 -15.02 12.99 -2.92
C ASP A 160 -14.33 11.65 -3.16
N PHE A 161 -15.07 10.62 -3.60
CA PHE A 161 -14.51 9.37 -4.06
C PHE A 161 -13.55 9.56 -5.24
N ASN A 162 -14.00 10.22 -6.31
CA ASN A 162 -13.17 10.48 -7.48
C ASN A 162 -11.98 11.38 -7.13
N ARG A 163 -12.17 12.37 -6.24
CA ARG A 163 -11.06 13.19 -5.75
C ARG A 163 -10.02 12.37 -5.00
N ALA A 164 -10.43 11.40 -4.19
CA ALA A 164 -9.51 10.55 -3.45
C ALA A 164 -8.71 9.62 -4.37
N ILE A 165 -9.29 9.15 -5.49
CA ILE A 165 -8.54 8.46 -6.55
C ILE A 165 -7.49 9.39 -7.16
N LEU A 166 -7.87 10.62 -7.51
CA LEU A 166 -6.93 11.61 -8.07
C LEU A 166 -5.82 11.99 -7.08
N GLU A 167 -6.14 12.07 -5.78
CA GLU A 167 -5.16 12.27 -4.72
C GLU A 167 -4.21 11.07 -4.62
N TYR A 168 -4.72 9.84 -4.76
CA TYR A 168 -3.91 8.62 -4.78
C TYR A 168 -2.83 8.66 -5.86
N PHE A 169 -3.21 9.05 -7.08
CA PHE A 169 -2.28 9.16 -8.21
C PHE A 169 -1.47 10.46 -8.23
N GLY A 170 -1.72 11.40 -7.31
CA GLY A 170 -1.07 12.71 -7.29
C GLY A 170 -1.47 13.63 -8.46
N HIS A 171 -2.61 13.36 -9.12
CA HIS A 171 -3.03 14.03 -10.35
C HIS A 171 -3.22 15.55 -10.13
N PRO A 172 -2.71 16.44 -11.00
CA PRO A 172 -2.78 17.90 -10.80
C PRO A 172 -4.21 18.43 -10.82
N GLY A 173 -5.11 17.79 -11.58
CA GLY A 173 -6.53 18.11 -11.67
C GLY A 173 -7.37 17.80 -10.44
N ARG A 174 -6.79 17.41 -9.30
CA ARG A 174 -7.52 17.07 -8.06
C ARG A 174 -8.10 18.26 -7.31
N PHE A 175 -7.64 19.49 -7.60
CA PHE A 175 -8.03 20.68 -6.85
C PHE A 175 -9.27 21.41 -7.41
N ARG A 176 -9.57 21.25 -8.70
CA ARG A 176 -10.63 22.02 -9.39
C ARG A 176 -11.34 21.17 -10.44
N GLY A 177 -12.66 21.27 -10.48
CA GLY A 177 -13.51 20.57 -11.43
C GLY A 177 -14.91 20.26 -10.87
N THR A 178 -15.80 19.91 -11.78
CA THR A 178 -17.10 19.30 -11.49
C THR A 178 -16.93 17.83 -11.08
N THR A 179 -18.01 17.20 -10.61
CA THR A 179 -18.02 15.76 -10.32
C THR A 179 -17.69 14.93 -11.57
N ALA A 180 -18.18 15.35 -12.74
CA ALA A 180 -17.89 14.69 -14.01
C ALA A 180 -16.42 14.83 -14.39
N ASP A 181 -15.83 16.02 -14.27
CA ASP A 181 -14.40 16.23 -14.54
C ASP A 181 -13.51 15.35 -13.68
N PHE A 182 -13.85 15.19 -12.40
CA PHE A 182 -13.12 14.28 -11.52
C PHE A 182 -13.29 12.82 -11.92
N GLY A 183 -14.49 12.43 -12.37
CA GLY A 183 -14.75 11.08 -12.86
C GLY A 183 -13.90 10.73 -14.09
N TYR A 184 -13.90 11.59 -15.11
CA TYR A 184 -13.11 11.37 -16.33
C TYR A 184 -11.61 11.28 -16.02
N ARG A 185 -11.06 12.23 -15.26
CA ARG A 185 -9.63 12.21 -14.91
C ARG A 185 -9.25 10.99 -14.06
N ALA A 186 -10.13 10.55 -13.17
CA ALA A 186 -9.88 9.38 -12.33
C ALA A 186 -9.86 8.10 -13.19
N LEU A 187 -10.81 7.99 -14.12
CA LEU A 187 -10.84 6.91 -15.11
C LEU A 187 -9.57 6.91 -15.97
N ASP A 188 -9.20 8.04 -16.55
CA ASP A 188 -7.98 8.18 -17.36
C ASP A 188 -6.75 7.75 -16.56
N SER A 189 -6.63 8.21 -15.31
CA SER A 189 -5.51 7.83 -14.42
C SER A 189 -5.41 6.32 -14.22
N VAL A 190 -6.55 5.62 -14.09
CA VAL A 190 -6.58 4.16 -13.94
C VAL A 190 -6.23 3.47 -15.26
N LEU A 191 -6.77 3.93 -16.39
CA LEU A 191 -6.54 3.34 -17.71
C LEU A 191 -5.08 3.46 -18.16
N PHE A 192 -4.44 4.60 -17.91
CA PHE A 192 -3.01 4.79 -18.17
C PHE A 192 -2.13 3.85 -17.34
N CYS A 193 -2.62 3.37 -16.19
CA CYS A 193 -1.85 2.45 -15.33
C CYS A 193 -2.00 0.98 -15.73
N THR A 194 -2.92 0.64 -16.64
CA THR A 194 -3.21 -0.73 -17.07
C THR A 194 -2.87 -1.00 -18.52
N SER A 195 -3.02 0.00 -19.39
CA SER A 195 -2.74 -0.04 -20.84
C SER A 195 -1.27 0.24 -21.07
#